data_AF-A0AAW5ZI75-F1
#
_entry.id   AF-A0AAW5ZI75-F1
#
_cell.length_a   1.000
_cell.length_b   1.000
_cell.length_c   1.000
_cell.angle_alpha   90.00
_cell.angle_beta   90.00
_cell.angle_gamma   90.00
#
_symmetry.space_group_name_H-M   'P 1'
#
loop_
_entity.id
_entity.type
_entity.pdbx_description
1 polymer ?
#
loop_
_entity_poly.entity_id
_entity_poly.type
_entity_poly.pdbx_seq_one_letter_code
_entity_poly.pdbx_strand_id
1 'polypeptide(L)'
;MATKAATAQPTGSAPLPTPEALPADGFTRWSGLKPYVPLSREAVRLRELAGRFPQRVQLGSERCVAWPNRELHKWFADPQNYRAEGQ
;
A
#
# COMPACT_ATOMS: atom_id res chain seq x y z
N MET A 1 17.60 35.11 -46.89
CA MET A 1 16.21 34.69 -46.61
C MET A 1 16.26 33.54 -45.62
N ALA A 2 15.86 33.75 -44.36
CA ALA A 2 16.07 32.78 -43.28
C ALA A 2 14.83 31.90 -43.10
N THR A 3 15.00 30.58 -43.22
CA THR A 3 13.97 29.56 -43.01
C THR A 3 13.76 29.33 -41.52
N LYS A 4 12.60 29.70 -40.99
CA LYS A 4 12.19 29.44 -39.61
C LYS A 4 11.52 28.07 -39.54
N ALA A 5 12.23 27.06 -39.06
CA ALA A 5 11.67 25.77 -38.71
C ALA A 5 10.81 25.93 -37.45
N ALA A 6 9.51 25.69 -37.57
CA ALA A 6 8.59 25.65 -36.44
C ALA A 6 8.59 24.24 -35.87
N THR A 7 9.18 24.09 -34.68
CA THR A 7 9.01 22.91 -33.81
C THR A 7 7.53 22.76 -33.46
N ALA A 8 6.92 21.67 -33.91
CA ALA A 8 5.65 21.19 -33.37
C ALA A 8 5.96 20.40 -32.09
N GLN A 9 5.54 20.92 -30.93
CA GLN A 9 5.49 20.13 -29.70
C GLN A 9 4.18 19.31 -29.69
N PRO A 10 4.21 18.01 -29.40
CA PRO A 10 2.99 17.24 -29.24
C PRO A 10 2.27 17.67 -27.96
N THR A 11 1.02 18.09 -28.12
CA THR A 11 0.10 18.45 -27.04
C THR A 11 -0.29 17.23 -26.22
N GLY A 12 0.03 17.25 -24.94
CA GLY A 12 -0.86 16.81 -23.87
C GLY A 12 -1.03 15.30 -23.66
N SER A 13 0.00 14.61 -23.19
CA SER A 13 -0.21 13.44 -22.34
C SER A 13 -0.53 13.94 -20.93
N ALA A 14 -1.83 14.11 -20.62
CA ALA A 14 -2.26 14.32 -19.24
C ALA A 14 -1.73 13.14 -18.40
N PRO A 15 -0.95 13.37 -17.32
CA PRO A 15 -0.50 12.28 -16.48
C PRO A 15 -1.75 11.62 -15.90
N LEU A 16 -1.94 10.34 -16.21
CA LEU A 16 -2.90 9.51 -15.49
C LEU A 16 -2.60 9.65 -14.00
N PRO A 17 -3.62 9.69 -13.12
CA PRO A 17 -3.38 9.73 -11.69
C PRO A 17 -2.48 8.54 -11.35
N THR A 18 -1.30 8.82 -10.83
CA THR A 18 -0.37 7.79 -10.38
C THR A 18 -1.16 6.92 -9.41
N PRO A 19 -1.20 5.58 -9.61
CA PRO A 19 -1.91 4.73 -8.68
C PRO A 19 -1.40 5.05 -7.28
N GLU A 20 -2.31 5.48 -6.39
CA GLU A 20 -1.95 5.71 -5.00
C GLU A 20 -1.33 4.40 -4.51
N ALA A 21 -0.04 4.45 -4.21
CA ALA A 21 0.70 3.32 -3.69
C ALA A 21 0.89 3.54 -2.20
N LEU A 22 0.90 2.45 -1.43
CA LEU A 22 1.21 2.54 -0.01
C LEU A 22 2.61 3.13 0.17
N PRO A 23 2.78 4.16 1.03
CA PRO A 23 4.09 4.73 1.28
C PRO A 23 5.05 3.65 1.80
N ALA A 24 6.34 3.75 1.45
CA ALA A 24 7.33 2.71 1.78
C ALA A 24 7.47 2.48 3.31
N ASP A 25 7.38 3.56 4.08
CA ASP A 25 7.48 3.56 5.53
C ASP A 25 6.27 4.25 6.17
N GLY A 26 6.04 3.99 7.46
CA GLY A 26 4.91 4.52 8.23
C GLY A 26 3.83 3.48 8.51
N PHE A 27 2.60 3.95 8.76
CA PHE A 27 1.48 3.12 9.18
C PHE A 27 0.25 3.36 8.31
N THR A 28 -0.40 2.29 7.89
CA THR A 28 -1.67 2.36 7.14
C THR A 28 -2.82 1.78 7.95
N ARG A 29 -3.95 2.49 7.97
CA ARG A 29 -5.19 2.02 8.62
C ARG A 29 -6.01 1.13 7.70
N TRP A 30 -6.99 0.43 8.26
CA TRP A 30 -7.85 -0.49 7.51
C TRP A 30 -8.49 0.15 6.26
N SER A 31 -8.96 1.40 6.37
CA SER A 31 -9.59 2.11 5.24
C SER A 31 -8.66 2.27 4.04
N GLY A 32 -7.37 2.50 4.28
CA GLY A 32 -6.35 2.60 3.23
C GLY A 32 -5.84 1.22 2.78
N LEU A 33 -5.89 0.21 3.65
CA LEU A 33 -5.44 -1.15 3.33
C LEU A 33 -6.46 -1.94 2.51
N LYS A 34 -7.76 -1.74 2.77
CA LYS A 34 -8.89 -2.42 2.12
C LYS A 34 -8.82 -2.49 0.59
N PRO A 35 -8.43 -1.43 -0.16
CA PRO A 35 -8.34 -1.52 -1.63
C PRO A 35 -7.21 -2.45 -2.12
N TYR A 36 -6.16 -2.68 -1.35
CA TYR A 36 -5.02 -3.51 -1.74
C TYR A 36 -5.15 -4.97 -1.32
N VAL A 37 -5.95 -5.25 -0.29
CA VAL A 37 -6.12 -6.59 0.27
C VAL A 37 -7.47 -7.16 -0.16
N PRO A 38 -7.52 -8.27 -0.92
CA PRO A 38 -8.77 -8.89 -1.38
C PRO A 38 -9.49 -9.68 -0.27
N LEU A 39 -9.28 -9.33 0.99
CA LEU A 39 -9.80 -10.02 2.18
C LEU A 39 -10.65 -9.08 3.01
N SER A 40 -11.64 -9.64 3.72
CA SER A 40 -12.41 -8.89 4.68
C SER A 40 -11.59 -8.57 5.94
N ARG A 41 -12.03 -7.56 6.71
CA ARG A 41 -11.37 -7.18 7.97
C ARG A 41 -11.23 -8.36 8.93
N GLU A 42 -12.26 -9.21 8.99
CA GLU A 42 -12.25 -10.39 9.86
C GLU A 42 -11.31 -11.48 9.34
N ALA A 43 -11.24 -11.69 8.01
CA ALA A 43 -10.27 -12.61 7.44
C ALA A 43 -8.82 -12.18 7.71
N VAL A 44 -8.56 -10.87 7.68
CA VAL A 44 -7.26 -10.32 8.08
C VAL A 44 -6.99 -10.57 9.56
N ARG A 45 -7.96 -10.30 10.44
CA ARG A 45 -7.84 -10.60 11.89
C ARG A 45 -7.52 -12.07 12.16
N LEU A 46 -8.18 -13.01 11.46
CA LEU A 46 -7.90 -14.45 11.61
C LEU A 46 -6.49 -14.81 11.09
N ARG A 47 -6.02 -14.16 10.03
CA ARG A 47 -4.65 -14.37 9.53
C ARG A 47 -3.59 -13.77 10.45
N GLU A 48 -3.87 -12.64 11.09
CA GLU A 48 -3.01 -12.06 12.13
C GLU A 48 -2.86 -13.03 13.31
N LEU A 49 -3.98 -13.59 13.80
CA LEU A 49 -3.97 -14.59 14.87
C LEU A 49 -3.20 -15.86 14.47
N ALA A 50 -3.23 -16.21 13.18
CA ALA A 50 -2.47 -17.33 12.63
C ALA A 50 -1.00 -16.99 12.30
N GLY A 51 -0.53 -15.76 12.55
CA GLY A 51 0.83 -15.30 12.23
C GLY A 51 1.13 -15.19 10.73
N ARG A 52 0.10 -15.16 9.88
CA ARG A 52 0.18 -15.10 8.41
C ARG A 52 -0.10 -13.71 7.84
N PHE A 53 -0.25 -12.72 8.71
CA PHE A 53 -0.46 -11.33 8.34
C PHE A 53 0.31 -10.43 9.32
N PRO A 54 0.77 -9.25 8.89
CA PRO A 54 1.43 -8.29 9.76
C PRO A 54 0.64 -7.98 11.03
N GLN A 55 1.34 -7.89 12.15
CA GLN A 55 0.70 -7.56 13.42
C GLN A 55 0.24 -6.09 13.42
N ARG A 56 -0.98 -5.89 13.89
CA ARG A 56 -1.60 -4.57 13.99
C ARG A 56 -1.05 -3.81 15.20
N VAL A 57 -0.74 -2.52 15.03
CA VAL A 57 -0.24 -1.61 16.07
C VAL A 57 -1.34 -0.63 16.47
N GLN A 58 -1.49 -0.39 17.78
CA GLN A 58 -2.41 0.61 18.31
C GLN A 58 -1.72 1.97 18.40
N LEU A 59 -2.22 2.97 17.69
CA LEU A 59 -1.63 4.32 17.62
C LEU A 59 -2.14 5.29 18.71
N GLY A 60 -2.89 4.80 19.70
CA GLY A 60 -3.32 5.61 20.85
C GLY A 60 -4.68 5.24 21.45
N SER A 61 -5.51 4.49 20.73
CA SER A 61 -6.78 3.94 21.25
C SER A 61 -6.98 2.54 20.67
N GLU A 62 -7.70 1.68 21.36
CA GLU A 62 -8.03 0.33 20.88
C GLU A 62 -8.71 0.32 19.50
N ARG A 63 -9.39 1.43 19.13
CA ARG A 63 -10.02 1.60 17.80
C ARG A 63 -9.06 2.13 16.74
N CYS A 64 -7.96 2.77 17.15
CA CYS A 64 -6.94 3.34 16.27
C CYS A 64 -5.86 2.31 15.98
N VAL A 65 -6.22 1.36 15.12
CA VAL A 65 -5.34 0.28 14.67
C VAL A 65 -4.76 0.61 13.29
N ALA A 66 -3.46 0.40 13.13
CA ALA A 66 -2.78 0.49 11.84
C ALA A 66 -1.73 -0.61 11.69
N TRP A 67 -1.31 -0.87 10.46
CA TRP A 67 -0.27 -1.83 10.12
C TRP A 67 0.96 -1.10 9.62
N PRO A 68 2.18 -1.52 10.03
CA PRO A 68 3.40 -0.94 9.51
C PRO A 68 3.56 -1.27 8.02
N ASN A 69 3.81 -0.26 7.21
CA ASN A 69 3.85 -0.41 5.76
C ASN A 69 4.98 -1.34 5.30
N ARG A 70 6.12 -1.34 6.00
CA ARG A 70 7.24 -2.24 5.72
C ARG A 70 6.81 -3.72 5.75
N GLU A 71 6.03 -4.09 6.77
CA GLU A 71 5.53 -5.45 6.91
C GLU A 71 4.42 -5.75 5.90
N LEU A 72 3.57 -4.77 5.61
CA LEU A 72 2.57 -4.90 4.54
C LEU A 72 3.24 -5.15 3.18
N HIS A 73 4.31 -4.42 2.84
CA HIS A 73 5.06 -4.62 1.61
C HIS A 73 5.72 -6.01 1.54
N LYS A 74 6.30 -6.50 2.64
CA LYS A 74 6.79 -7.89 2.73
C LYS A 74 5.66 -8.90 2.50
N TRP A 75 4.48 -8.66 3.07
CA TRP A 75 3.33 -9.52 2.87
C TRP A 75 2.78 -9.46 1.44
N PHE A 76 2.75 -8.28 0.81
CA PHE A 76 2.33 -8.14 -0.59
C PHE A 76 3.28 -8.83 -1.56
N ALA A 77 4.58 -8.86 -1.25
CA ALA A 77 5.56 -9.61 -2.03
C ALA A 77 5.29 -11.12 -1.98
N ASP A 78 5.02 -11.67 -0.78
CA ASP A 78 4.85 -13.12 -0.58
C ASP A 78 3.73 -13.46 0.43
N PRO A 79 2.44 -13.32 0.06
CA PRO A 79 1.33 -13.45 1.01
C PRO A 79 1.12 -14.88 1.54
N GLN A 80 1.64 -15.88 0.85
CA GLN A 80 1.54 -17.30 1.24
C GLN A 80 2.66 -17.72 2.20
N ASN A 81 3.87 -17.21 1.97
CA ASN A 81 5.06 -17.53 2.75
C ASN A 81 5.34 -16.55 3.88
N TYR A 82 4.67 -15.38 3.87
CA TYR A 82 4.82 -14.40 4.93
C TYR A 82 4.51 -15.03 6.30
N ARG A 83 5.43 -14.76 7.22
CA ARG A 83 5.30 -15.03 8.63
C ARG A 83 5.63 -13.74 9.35
N ALA A 84 4.76 -13.33 10.26
CA ALA A 84 5.12 -12.29 11.19
C ALA A 84 6.28 -12.84 12.02
N GLU A 85 7.45 -12.23 11.89
CA GLU A 85 8.61 -12.54 12.73
C GLU A 85 8.21 -12.11 14.15
N GLY A 86 7.67 -13.07 14.89
CA GLY A 86 7.20 -12.87 16.25
C GLY A 86 8.34 -12.37 17.11
N GLN A 87 8.08 -11.29 17.86
CA GLN A 87 8.83 -11.01 19.08
C GLN A 87 8.61 -12.11 20.12
#